data_AF-A0A3P7LQT8-F1
#
_entry.id   AF-A0A3P7LQT8-F1
#
_cell.length_a   1.000
_cell.length_b   1.000
_cell.length_c   1.000
_cell.angle_alpha   90.00
_cell.angle_beta   90.00
_cell.angle_gamma   90.00
#
_symmetry.space_group_name_H-M   'P 1'
#
loop_
_entity.id
_entity.type
_entity.pdbx_description
1 polymer ?
#
loop_
_entity_poly.entity_id
_entity_poly.type
_entity_poly.pdbx_seq_one_letter_code
_entity_poly.pdbx_strand_id
1 'polypeptide(L)' 'MGVISYAVGLGNVWRFPYLCQKNGGGAFLIPYVIMMILLGLPLFLIELGIGQRLRTGPMGVWNAIHPYLGGLWSYLCSLL' A
#
# COMPACT_ATOMS: atom_id res chain seq x y z
N MET A 1 14.39 -3.26 8.41
CA MET A 1 13.92 -4.61 8.05
C MET A 1 12.40 -4.77 8.06
N GLY A 2 11.66 -4.16 9.01
CA GLY A 2 10.19 -4.34 9.10
C GLY A 2 9.35 -3.90 7.89
N VAL A 3 9.74 -2.84 7.16
CA VAL A 3 8.98 -2.38 5.98
C VAL A 3 8.99 -3.37 4.81
N ILE A 4 10.09 -4.12 4.66
CA ILE A 4 10.24 -5.14 3.62
C ILE A 4 9.35 -6.34 3.95
N SER A 5 9.32 -6.73 5.23
CA SER A 5 8.43 -7.79 5.75
C SER A 5 6.95 -7.41 5.66
N TYR A 6 6.61 -6.13 5.81
CA TYR A 6 5.25 -5.62 5.62
C TYR A 6 4.84 -5.58 4.15
N ALA A 7 5.75 -5.18 3.26
CA ALA A 7 5.50 -5.10 1.81
C ALA A 7 5.38 -6.49 1.16
N VAL A 8 6.15 -7.48 1.63
CA VAL A 8 6.09 -8.87 1.14
C VAL A 8 5.05 -9.65 1.94
N GLY A 9 3.78 -9.52 1.58
CA GLY A 9 2.69 -10.27 2.21
C GLY A 9 2.47 -11.67 1.59
N LEU A 10 2.07 -12.65 2.41
CA LEU A 10 1.64 -14.00 1.99
C LEU A 10 0.62 -13.98 0.84
N GLY A 11 -0.25 -12.97 0.83
CA GLY A 11 -1.23 -12.77 -0.24
C GLY A 11 -0.59 -12.50 -1.62
N ASN A 12 0.56 -11.85 -1.69
CA ASN A 12 1.24 -11.57 -2.96
C ASN A 12 1.87 -12.85 -3.55
N VAL A 13 2.30 -13.79 -2.72
CA VAL A 13 2.96 -15.04 -3.16
C VAL A 13 1.98 -16.02 -3.81
N TRP A 14 0.76 -16.14 -3.28
CA TRP A 14 -0.27 -17.05 -3.82
C TRP A 14 -1.18 -16.38 -4.87
N ARG A 15 -1.57 -15.11 -4.67
CA ARG A 15 -2.52 -14.46 -5.59
C ARG A 15 -1.87 -14.05 -6.91
N PHE A 16 -0.58 -13.71 -6.90
CA PHE A 16 0.18 -13.37 -8.09
C PHE A 16 0.25 -14.50 -9.13
N PRO A 17 0.63 -15.75 -8.79
CA PRO A 17 0.66 -16.84 -9.77
C PRO A 17 -0.73 -17.18 -10.31
N TYR A 18 -1.77 -17.09 -9.48
CA TYR A 18 -3.15 -17.32 -9.93
C TYR A 18 -3.62 -16.27 -10.97
N LEU A 19 -3.32 -14.99 -10.73
CA LEU A 19 -3.65 -13.90 -11.66
C LEU A 19 -2.83 -13.97 -12.95
N CYS A 20 -1.54 -14.32 -12.86
CA CYS A 20 -0.69 -14.52 -14.03
C CYS A 20 -1.24 -15.63 -14.91
N GLN A 21 -1.62 -16.78 -14.34
CA GLN A 21 -2.16 -17.91 -15.12
C GLN A 21 -3.45 -17.53 -15.86
N LYS A 22 -4.32 -16.74 -15.24
CA LYS A 22 -5.63 -16.36 -15.82
C LYS A 22 -5.53 -15.27 -16.89
N ASN A 23 -4.55 -14.37 -16.78
CA ASN A 23 -4.45 -13.16 -17.61
C ASN A 23 -3.34 -13.25 -18.68
N GLY A 24 -3.05 -14.46 -19.21
CA GLY A 24 -2.11 -14.65 -20.32
C GLY A 24 -0.67 -14.97 -19.90
N GLY A 25 -0.46 -15.51 -18.70
CA GLY A 25 0.83 -15.99 -18.22
C GLY A 25 1.86 -14.87 -18.07
N GLY A 26 3.01 -15.04 -18.73
CA GLY A 26 4.14 -14.09 -18.65
C GLY A 26 3.84 -12.70 -19.23
N ALA A 27 2.85 -12.56 -20.13
CA ALA A 27 2.46 -11.26 -20.68
C ALA A 27 1.87 -10.31 -19.61
N PHE A 28 1.33 -10.86 -18.52
CA PHE A 28 0.80 -10.10 -17.39
C PHE A 28 1.89 -9.35 -16.59
N LEU A 29 3.17 -9.77 -16.70
CA LEU A 29 4.27 -9.07 -16.01
C LEU A 29 4.46 -7.64 -16.52
N ILE A 30 4.24 -7.40 -17.81
CA ILE A 30 4.48 -6.09 -18.44
C ILE A 30 3.57 -5.00 -17.82
N PRO A 31 2.23 -5.14 -17.85
CA PRO A 31 1.35 -4.17 -17.20
C PRO A 31 1.54 -4.15 -15.68
N TYR A 32 1.88 -5.28 -15.05
CA TYR A 32 2.13 -5.35 -13.61
C TYR A 32 3.30 -4.46 -13.18
N VAL A 33 4.44 -4.55 -13.87
CA VAL A 33 5.63 -3.74 -13.56
C VAL A 33 5.37 -2.26 -13.85
N ILE A 34 4.67 -1.94 -14.94
CA ILE A 34 4.33 -0.55 -15.28
C ILE A 34 3.44 0.07 -14.19
N MET A 35 2.38 -0.63 -13.76
CA MET A 35 1.50 -0.15 -12.70
C MET A 35 2.22 -0.10 -11.33
N MET A 36 3.14 -1.02 -11.06
CA MET A 36 3.95 -0.99 -9.85
C MET A 36 4.86 0.24 -9.80
N ILE A 37 5.47 0.64 -10.91
CA ILE A 37 6.33 1.83 -10.96
C ILE A 37 5.50 3.12 -10.94
N LEU A 38 4.38 3.16 -11.67
CA LEU A 38 3.57 4.38 -11.81
C LEU A 38 2.67 4.65 -10.60
N LEU A 39 2.20 3.62 -9.90
CA LEU A 39 1.30 3.77 -8.76
C LEU A 39 1.97 3.28 -7.48
N GLY A 40 2.51 2.06 -7.48
CA GLY A 40 3.09 1.45 -6.27
C GLY A 40 4.23 2.27 -5.67
N LEU A 41 5.24 2.61 -6.48
CA LEU A 41 6.40 3.37 -6.03
C LEU A 41 6.04 4.80 -5.52
N PRO A 42 5.28 5.64 -6.26
CA PRO A 42 4.96 6.97 -5.78
C PRO A 42 4.04 6.96 -4.55
N LEU A 43 3.05 6.07 -4.47
CA LEU A 43 2.23 5.92 -3.27
C LEU A 43 3.09 5.56 -2.04
N PHE A 44 4.00 4.60 -2.21
CA PHE A 44 4.90 4.18 -1.14
C PHE A 44 5.83 5.32 -0.67
N LEU A 45 6.37 6.11 -1.61
CA LEU A 45 7.23 7.24 -1.29
C LEU A 45 6.46 8.38 -0.61
N ILE A 46 5.22 8.66 -1.02
CA ILE A 46 4.37 9.67 -0.40
C ILE A 46 4.03 9.26 1.03
N GLU A 47 3.64 8.01 1.26
CA GLU A 47 3.25 7.53 2.57
C GLU A 47 4.44 7.52 3.56
N LEU A 48 5.61 7.08 3.09
CA LEU A 48 6.85 7.20 3.88
C LEU A 48 7.23 8.67 4.12
N GLY A 49 7.15 9.52 3.10
CA GLY A 49 7.50 10.93 3.19
C GLY A 49 6.63 11.68 4.20
N ILE A 50 5.31 11.48 4.14
CA ILE A 50 4.35 12.07 5.07
C ILE A 50 4.60 11.54 6.49
N GLY A 51 4.78 10.21 6.66
CA GLY A 51 5.07 9.61 7.96
C GLY A 51 6.36 10.16 8.60
N GLN A 52 7.42 10.37 7.79
CA GLN A 52 8.67 10.95 8.28
C GLN A 52 8.56 12.44 8.60
N ARG A 53 7.72 13.20 7.89
CA ARG A 53 7.54 14.64 8.10
C ARG A 53 6.69 14.96 9.31
N LEU A 54 5.58 14.25 9.51
CA LEU A 54 4.69 14.51 10.63
C LEU A 54 5.13 13.82 11.91
N ARG A 55 5.93 12.74 11.85
CA ARG A 55 6.41 11.95 13.00
C ARG A 55 5.30 11.53 13.98
N THR A 56 4.05 11.57 13.53
CA THR A 56 2.87 11.18 14.29
C THR A 56 2.37 9.84 13.77
N GLY A 57 1.63 9.12 14.63
CA GLY A 57 0.95 7.91 14.20
C GLY A 57 -0.07 8.19 13.07
N PRO A 58 -0.57 7.16 12.38
CA PRO A 58 -1.48 7.33 11.24
C PRO A 58 -2.69 8.21 11.56
N MET A 59 -3.27 8.08 12.76
CA MET A 59 -4.37 8.96 13.22
C MET A 59 -3.99 10.46 13.23
N GLY A 60 -2.76 10.80 13.64
CA GLY A 60 -2.27 12.17 13.68
C GLY A 60 -1.94 12.72 12.28
N VAL A 61 -1.44 11.86 11.39
CA VAL A 61 -1.17 12.21 9.99
C VAL A 61 -2.47 12.57 9.24
N TRP A 62 -3.49 11.73 9.37
CA TRP A 62 -4.76 11.92 8.65
C TRP A 62 -5.58 13.08 9.21
N ASN A 63 -5.52 13.32 10.53
CA ASN A 63 -6.15 14.49 11.15
C ASN A 63 -5.48 15.81 10.71
N ALA A 64 -4.16 15.80 10.49
CA ALA A 64 -3.42 16.97 9.98
C ALA A 64 -3.75 17.33 8.51
N ILE A 65 -4.21 16.35 7.71
CA ILE A 65 -4.62 16.58 6.32
C ILE A 65 -6.09 17.03 6.27
N HIS A 66 -6.99 16.30 6.92
CA HIS A 66 -8.40 16.70 7.03
C HIS A 66 -9.10 15.94 8.17
N PRO A 67 -9.81 16.62 9.10
CA PRO A 67 -10.37 15.99 10.30
C PRO A 67 -11.40 14.88 10.00
N TYR A 68 -12.10 14.92 8.87
CA TYR A 68 -13.02 13.85 8.45
C TYR A 68 -12.30 12.56 8.02
N LEU A 69 -11.07 12.65 7.50
CA LEU A 69 -10.27 11.48 7.11
C LEU A 69 -9.70 10.77 8.35
N GLY A 70 -9.45 11.51 9.44
CA GLY A 70 -9.03 10.92 10.72
C GLY A 70 -10.08 9.96 11.31
N GLY A 71 -11.37 10.28 11.17
CA GLY A 71 -12.46 9.40 11.60
C GLY A 71 -12.46 8.05 10.89
N LEU A 72 -12.26 8.04 9.58
CA LEU A 72 -12.24 6.82 8.75
C LEU A 72 -11.21 5.79 9.24
N TRP A 73 -10.01 6.26 9.63
CA TRP A 73 -8.96 5.40 10.16
C TRP A 73 -9.25 4.86 11.56
N SER A 74 -9.95 5.63 12.40
CA SER A 74 -10.41 5.14 13.71
C SER A 74 -11.41 3.98 13.54
N TYR A 75 -12.36 4.10 12.60
CA TYR A 75 -13.32 3.04 12.33
C TYR A 75 -12.64 1.78 11.79
N LEU A 76 -11.65 1.94 10.89
CA LEU A 76 -10.88 0.83 10.37
C LEU A 76 -10.10 0.10 11.48
N CYS A 77 -9.51 0.83 12.42
CA CYS A 77 -8.79 0.26 13.56
C CYS A 77 -9.71 -0.46 14.57
N SER A 78 -11.00 -0.10 14.64
CA SER A 78 -11.98 -0.83 15.47
C SER A 78 -12.53 -2.09 14.80
N LEU A 79 -12.31 -2.25 13.49
CA LEU A 79 -12.82 -3.35 12.67
C LEU A 79 -11.77 -4.43 12.40
N LEU A 80 -10.51 -4.13 12.69
CA LEU A 80 -9.33 -4.97 12.51
C LEU A 80 -8.87 -5.53 13.87
#